data_AF-A0A520HR70-F1
#
_entry.id   AF-A0A520HR70-F1
#
_cell.length_a   1.000
_cell.length_b   1.000
_cell.length_c   1.000
_cell.angle_alpha   90.00
_cell.angle_beta   90.00
_cell.angle_gamma   90.00
#
_symmetry.space_group_name_H-M   'P 1'
#
loop_
_entity.id
_entity.type
_entity.pdbx_description
1 polymer ?
#
loop_
_entity_poly.entity_id
_entity_poly.type
_entity_poly.pdbx_seq_one_letter_code
_entity_poly.pdbx_strand_id
1 'polypeptide(L)' 'MTIRIGIGGWTYEPWRGTFYPEKWAQKRELDYAAEHVTAIEINGTY' A
#
# COMPACT_ATOMS: atom_id res chain seq x y z
N MET A 1 16.63 -7.39 -18.19
CA MET A 1 15.16 -7.18 -18.18
C MET A 1 14.72 -7.10 -16.72
N THR A 2 14.00 -6.07 -16.31
CA THR A 2 13.59 -5.88 -14.91
C THR A 2 12.09 -6.13 -14.79
N ILE A 3 11.69 -7.05 -13.92
CA ILE A 3 10.29 -7.35 -13.60
C ILE A 3 9.95 -6.61 -12.30
N ARG A 4 8.82 -5.90 -12.27
CA ARG A 4 8.28 -5.22 -11.08
C ARG A 4 7.01 -5.91 -10.61
N ILE A 5 6.88 -6.08 -9.31
CA ILE A 5 5.75 -6.73 -8.65
C ILE A 5 5.17 -5.73 -7.63
N GLY A 6 3.84 -5.66 -7.57
CA GLY A 6 3.11 -4.65 -6.82
C GLY A 6 1.73 -5.10 -6.38
N ILE A 7 0.98 -4.15 -5.83
CA ILE A 7 -0.37 -4.34 -5.28
C ILE A 7 -1.38 -3.43 -6.01
N GLY A 8 -2.67 -3.77 -5.95
CA GLY A 8 -3.78 -2.92 -6.42
C GLY A 8 -4.36 -2.11 -5.26
N GLY A 9 -4.13 -0.79 -5.26
CA GLY A 9 -4.48 0.11 -4.17
C GLY A 9 -3.63 -0.07 -2.92
N TRP A 10 -3.85 0.81 -1.93
CA TRP A 10 -3.18 0.76 -0.62
C TRP A 10 -4.17 0.82 0.55
N THR A 11 -5.41 1.26 0.31
CA THR A 11 -6.44 1.40 1.35
C THR A 11 -7.17 0.07 1.57
N TYR A 12 -6.53 -0.87 2.25
CA TYR A 12 -7.13 -2.16 2.62
C TYR A 12 -7.08 -2.37 4.13
N GLU A 13 -8.22 -2.28 4.80
CA GLU A 13 -8.28 -2.24 6.27
C GLU A 13 -7.70 -3.48 6.97
N PRO A 14 -7.88 -4.72 6.46
CA PRO A 14 -7.29 -5.91 7.07
C PRO A 14 -5.75 -5.92 7.10
N TRP A 15 -5.09 -5.02 6.37
CA TRP A 15 -3.63 -4.85 6.42
C TRP A 15 -3.14 -4.06 7.62
N ARG A 16 -4.03 -3.36 8.34
CA ARG A 16 -3.65 -2.61 9.55
C ARG A 16 -3.26 -3.58 10.66
N GLY A 17 -1.99 -3.55 11.08
CA GLY A 17 -1.43 -4.46 12.09
C GLY A 17 -0.83 -5.75 11.53
N THR A 18 -0.99 -6.04 10.23
CA THR A 18 -0.36 -7.20 9.58
C THR A 18 0.69 -6.79 8.55
N PHE A 19 0.38 -5.79 7.74
CA PHE A 19 1.30 -5.16 6.80
C PHE A 19 1.68 -3.75 7.25
N TYR A 20 0.70 -2.93 7.66
CA TYR A 20 0.96 -1.62 8.25
C TYR A 20 1.32 -1.73 9.74
N PRO A 21 2.23 -0.89 10.27
CA PRO A 21 2.55 -0.86 11.69
C PRO A 21 1.30 -0.59 12.55
N GLU A 22 1.31 -1.09 13.78
CA GLU A 22 0.23 -0.80 14.72
C GLU A 22 0.08 0.71 14.93
N LYS A 23 -1.18 1.19 14.93
CA LYS A 23 -1.56 2.59 15.11
C LYS A 23 -0.93 3.55 14.08
N TRP A 24 -0.48 3.03 12.93
CA TRP A 24 -0.03 3.89 11.83
C TRP A 24 -1.17 4.79 11.35
N ALA A 25 -0.86 6.04 11.03
CA ALA A 25 -1.87 6.97 10.56
C ALA A 25 -2.37 6.56 9.17
N GLN A 26 -3.69 6.35 9.00
CA GLN A 26 -4.29 5.93 7.73
C GLN A 26 -3.86 6.83 6.55
N LYS A 27 -3.79 8.15 6.76
CA LYS A 27 -3.34 9.12 5.74
C LYS A 27 -1.90 8.90 5.25
N ARG A 28 -1.11 8.10 5.95
CA ARG A 28 0.28 7.73 5.63
C ARG A 28 0.42 6.27 5.17
N GLU A 29 -0.67 5.55 4.94
CA GLU A 29 -0.62 4.18 4.43
C GLU A 29 0.06 4.13 3.06
N LEU A 30 -0.13 5.16 2.21
CA LEU A 30 0.56 5.25 0.92
C LEU A 30 2.08 5.40 1.09
N ASP A 31 2.53 6.27 2.00
CA ASP A 31 3.96 6.45 2.30
C ASP A 31 4.61 5.11 2.64
N TYR A 32 3.97 4.37 3.56
CA TYR A 32 4.47 3.08 4.00
C TYR A 32 4.45 2.05 2.85
N ALA A 33 3.33 1.92 2.14
CA ALA A 33 3.24 0.96 1.03
C ALA A 33 4.29 1.24 -0.05
N ALA A 34 4.51 2.51 -0.41
CA ALA A 34 5.47 2.91 -1.43
C ALA A 34 6.93 2.56 -1.08
N GLU A 35 7.28 2.47 0.21
CA GLU A 35 8.60 2.02 0.66
C GLU A 35 8.78 0.50 0.61
N HIS A 36 7.68 -0.27 0.55
CA HIS A 36 7.69 -1.74 0.73
C HIS A 36 7.33 -2.52 -0.54
N VAL A 37 6.79 -1.88 -1.58
CA VAL A 37 6.51 -2.50 -2.87
C VAL A 37 7.15 -1.74 -4.02
N THR A 38 7.32 -2.40 -5.17
CA THR A 38 7.97 -1.79 -6.34
C THR A 38 6.98 -1.12 -7.30
N ALA A 39 5.68 -1.35 -7.11
CA ALA A 39 4.60 -0.75 -7.88
C ALA A 39 3.28 -0.76 -7.08
N ILE A 40 2.45 0.25 -7.30
CA ILE A 40 1.07 0.30 -6.80
C ILE A 40 0.19 0.69 -7.99
N GLU A 41 -0.83 -0.11 -8.25
CA GLU A 41 -1.86 0.17 -9.24
C GLU A 41 -2.95 1.05 -8.58
N ILE A 42 -3.41 2.08 -9.28
CA ILE A 42 -4.38 3.06 -8.77
C ILE A 42 -5.63 3.04 -9.65
N ASN A 43 -6.71 2.47 -9.11
CA ASN A 43 -8.05 2.52 -9.68
C ASN A 43 -8.93 3.41 -8.81
N GLY A 44 -9.02 4.70 -9.15
CA GLY A 44 -9.92 5.63 -8.50
C GLY A 44 -11.33 5.55 -9.10
N THR A 45 -12.32 5.19 -8.29
CA THR A 45 -13.74 5.45 -8.54
C THR A 45 -14.22 6.57 -7.62
N TYR A 46 -15.37 7.20 -7.94
CA TYR A 46 -15.92 8.39 -7.28
C TYR A 46 -15.79 8.45 -5.75
#